data_AF-A0A1Q8YHT1-F1
#
_entry.id   AF-A0A1Q8YHT1-F1
#
_cell.length_a   1.000
_cell.length_b   1.000
_cell.length_c   1.000
_cell.angle_alpha   90.00
_cell.angle_beta   90.00
_cell.angle_gamma   90.00
#
_symmetry.space_group_name_H-M   'P 1'
#
loop_
_entity.id
_entity.type
_entity.pdbx_description
1 polymer ?
#
loop_
_entity_poly.entity_id
_entity_poly.type
_entity_poly.pdbx_seq_one_letter_code
_entity_poly.pdbx_strand_id
1 'polypeptide(L)' 'MRKVRQLSQTDLARKLGVSQSRIAAIERNPAAVSAGQLLDLLKVLGVDLVLRDTQAPVGAPSQVSNTSNTGPKGEW' A
#
# COMPACT_ATOMS: atom_id res chain seq x y z
N MET A 1 -12.52 -8.30 -3.86
CA MET A 1 -12.39 -6.82 -3.78
C MET A 1 -13.07 -6.08 -4.92
N ARG A 2 -12.78 -6.37 -6.20
CA ARG A 2 -13.47 -5.74 -7.34
C ARG A 2 -15.01 -5.85 -7.26
N LYS A 3 -15.54 -7.07 -7.06
CA LYS A 3 -16.99 -7.34 -6.98
C LYS A 3 -17.67 -6.57 -5.82
N VAL A 4 -16.99 -6.46 -4.67
CA VAL A 4 -17.46 -5.69 -3.49
C VAL A 4 -17.65 -4.22 -3.84
N ARG A 5 -16.88 -3.71 -4.82
CA ARG A 5 -16.93 -2.33 -5.33
C ARG A 5 -17.72 -2.21 -6.64
N GLN A 6 -18.50 -3.24 -7.01
CA GLN A 6 -19.35 -3.29 -8.21
C GLN A 6 -18.64 -3.00 -9.54
N LEU A 7 -17.32 -3.19 -9.59
CA LEU A 7 -16.53 -3.00 -10.82
C LEU A 7 -16.58 -4.27 -11.67
N SER A 8 -16.68 -4.18 -13.01
CA SER A 8 -16.42 -5.32 -13.90
C SER A 8 -14.92 -5.53 -14.14
N GLN A 9 -14.51 -6.70 -14.65
CA GLN A 9 -13.09 -6.94 -14.97
C GLN A 9 -12.58 -5.91 -16.00
N THR A 10 -13.43 -5.53 -16.95
CA THR A 10 -13.14 -4.51 -17.97
C THR A 10 -12.96 -3.13 -17.37
N ASP A 11 -13.77 -2.75 -16.36
CA ASP A 11 -13.63 -1.45 -15.70
C ASP A 11 -12.33 -1.35 -14.91
N LEU A 12 -11.96 -2.43 -14.22
CA LEU A 12 -10.69 -2.50 -13.50
C LEU A 12 -9.50 -2.48 -14.47
N ALA A 13 -9.60 -3.21 -15.58
CA ALA A 13 -8.59 -3.25 -16.63
C ALA A 13 -8.33 -1.85 -17.20
N ARG A 14 -9.40 -1.09 -17.51
CA ARG A 14 -9.32 0.28 -18.01
C ARG A 14 -8.66 1.22 -17.01
N LYS A 15 -8.97 1.10 -15.72
CA LYS A 15 -8.33 1.91 -14.65
C LYS A 15 -6.85 1.61 -14.46
N LEU A 16 -6.40 0.40 -14.81
CA LEU A 16 -5.01 -0.04 -14.69
C LEU A 16 -4.22 0.06 -16.00
N GLY A 17 -4.85 0.48 -17.11
CA GLY A 17 -4.21 0.54 -18.41
C GLY A 17 -3.80 -0.84 -18.96
N VAL A 18 -4.50 -1.91 -18.60
CA VAL A 18 -4.22 -3.29 -19.02
C VAL A 18 -5.42 -3.92 -19.73
N SER A 19 -5.26 -5.12 -20.30
CA SER A 19 -6.36 -5.87 -20.90
C SER A 19 -7.26 -6.54 -19.86
N GLN A 20 -8.53 -6.79 -20.21
CA GLN A 20 -9.44 -7.57 -19.36
C GLN A 20 -8.95 -9.02 -19.16
N SER A 21 -8.31 -9.61 -20.19
CA SER A 21 -7.66 -10.93 -20.07
C SER A 21 -6.53 -10.94 -19.04
N ARG A 22 -5.74 -9.86 -18.93
CA ARG A 22 -4.71 -9.72 -17.89
C ARG A 22 -5.36 -9.69 -16.50
N ILE A 23 -6.45 -8.94 -16.31
CA ILE A 23 -7.20 -8.95 -15.04
C ILE A 23 -7.74 -10.33 -14.70
N ALA A 24 -8.32 -11.06 -15.66
CA ALA A 24 -8.81 -12.41 -15.45
C ALA A 24 -7.67 -13.38 -15.04
N ALA A 25 -6.50 -13.26 -15.68
CA ALA A 25 -5.31 -14.04 -15.32
C ALA A 25 -4.83 -13.74 -13.89
N ILE A 26 -4.84 -12.46 -13.49
CA ILE A 26 -4.48 -12.04 -12.12
C ILE A 26 -5.50 -12.58 -11.10
N GLU A 27 -6.80 -12.50 -11.39
CA GLU A 27 -7.84 -13.05 -10.51
C GLU A 27 -7.73 -14.57 -10.35
N ARG A 28 -7.24 -15.29 -11.38
CA ARG A 28 -7.01 -16.74 -11.34
C ARG A 28 -5.69 -17.12 -10.66
N ASN A 29 -4.63 -16.33 -10.83
CA ASN A 29 -3.33 -16.53 -10.20
C ASN A 29 -2.74 -15.19 -9.71
N PRO A 30 -3.04 -14.81 -8.46
CA PRO A 30 -2.52 -13.57 -7.88
C PRO A 30 -1.01 -13.56 -7.68
N ALA A 31 -0.34 -14.72 -7.63
CA ALA A 31 1.12 -14.79 -7.44
C ALA A 31 1.90 -14.39 -8.71
N ALA A 32 1.23 -14.25 -9.85
CA ALA A 32 1.84 -13.90 -11.14
C ALA A 32 1.96 -12.38 -11.39
N VAL A 33 1.76 -11.54 -10.37
CA VAL A 33 1.97 -10.09 -10.45
C VAL A 33 3.20 -9.68 -9.67
N SER A 34 3.90 -8.66 -10.15
CA SER A 34 4.96 -8.03 -9.37
C SER A 34 4.36 -7.29 -8.16
N ALA A 35 5.17 -7.05 -7.13
CA ALA A 35 4.76 -6.24 -5.99
C ALA A 35 4.26 -4.84 -6.42
N GLY A 36 4.90 -4.22 -7.42
CA GLY A 36 4.44 -2.93 -7.97
C GLY A 36 3.04 -3.01 -8.57
N GLN A 37 2.77 -4.04 -9.38
CA GLN A 37 1.43 -4.26 -9.97
C GLN A 37 0.36 -4.53 -8.91
N LEU A 38 0.72 -5.23 -7.82
CA LEU A 38 -0.16 -5.42 -6.69
C LEU A 38 -0.50 -4.09 -6.01
N LEU A 39 0.50 -3.23 -5.78
CA LEU A 39 0.30 -1.90 -5.18
C LEU A 39 -0.58 -1.01 -6.07
N ASP A 40 -0.39 -1.03 -7.38
CA ASP A 40 -1.24 -0.27 -8.31
C ASP A 40 -2.70 -0.77 -8.30
N LEU A 41 -2.90 -2.08 -8.24
CA LEU A 41 -4.22 -2.69 -8.06
C LEU A 41 -4.89 -2.21 -6.75
N LEU A 42 -4.14 -2.20 -5.65
CA LEU A 42 -4.65 -1.73 -4.34
C LEU A 42 -5.02 -0.24 -4.38
N LYS A 43 -4.19 0.61 -5.00
CA LYS A 43 -4.48 2.04 -5.21
C LYS A 43 -5.76 2.26 -6.01
N VAL A 44 -5.92 1.58 -7.15
CA VAL A 44 -7.12 1.68 -7.99
C VAL A 44 -8.36 1.20 -7.25
N LEU A 45 -8.19 0.18 -6.40
CA LEU A 45 -9.25 -0.32 -5.55
C LEU A 45 -9.46 0.55 -4.30
N GLY A 46 -8.67 1.59 -4.01
CA GLY A 46 -8.80 2.37 -2.78
C GLY A 46 -8.66 1.51 -1.52
N VAL A 47 -7.64 0.64 -1.50
CA VAL A 47 -7.28 -0.23 -0.37
C VAL A 47 -5.90 0.16 0.12
N ASP A 48 -5.76 0.36 1.43
CA ASP A 48 -4.48 0.66 2.05
C ASP A 48 -3.72 -0.62 2.42
N LEU A 49 -2.42 -0.64 2.14
CA LEU A 49 -1.50 -1.68 2.61
C LEU A 49 -0.77 -1.17 3.86
N VAL A 50 -1.01 -1.81 5.00
CA VAL A 50 -0.30 -1.51 6.26
C VAL A 50 0.79 -2.54 6.48
N LEU A 51 2.05 -2.11 6.42
CA LEU A 51 3.19 -2.93 6.79
C LEU A 51 3.45 -2.79 8.29
N ARG A 52 3.59 -3.91 8.98
CA ARG A 52 3.94 -3.95 10.40
C ARG A 52 5.23 -4.72 10.55
N ASP A 53 6.14 -4.17 11.34
CA ASP A 53 7.31 -4.92 11.75
C ASP A 53 6.86 -6.04 12.71
N THR A 54 7.12 -7.28 12.32
CA THR A 54 6.78 -8.47 13.11
C THR A 54 7.76 -8.73 14.24
N GLN A 55 8.92 -8.06 14.21
CA GLN A 55 9.96 -8.11 15.23
C GLN A 55 9.91 -6.88 16.15
N ALA A 56 9.02 -5.92 15.88
CA ALA A 56 8.83 -4.79 16.77
C ALA A 56 8.39 -5.29 18.15
N PRO A 57 9.03 -4.83 19.23
CA PRO A 57 8.60 -5.17 20.58
C PRO A 57 7.13 -4.80 20.76
N VAL A 58 6.30 -5.77 21.14
CA VAL A 58 4.91 -5.54 21.51
C VAL A 58 4.88 -4.56 22.67
N GLY A 59 4.54 -3.29 22.39
CA GLY A 59 4.41 -2.23 23.39
C GLY A 59 5.42 -1.09 23.29
N ALA A 60 6.30 -1.03 22.28
CA ALA A 60 7.11 0.17 22.08
C ALA A 60 6.21 1.34 21.65
N PRO A 61 6.08 2.43 22.45
CA PRO A 61 5.34 3.60 22.00
C PRO A 61 6.03 4.17 20.77
N SER A 62 5.25 4.57 19.77
CA SER A 62 5.74 5.32 18.61
C SER A 62 6.38 6.60 19.11
N GLN A 63 7.70 6.56 19.36
CA GLN A 63 8.46 7.75 19.71
C GLN A 63 8.53 8.62 18.45
N VAL A 64 7.58 9.54 18.34
CA VAL A 64 7.74 10.76 17.57
C VAL A 64 8.92 11.50 18.18
N SER A 65 10.09 11.34 17.57
CA SER A 65 11.29 12.09 17.88
C SER A 65 11.07 13.56 17.51
N ASN A 66 10.37 14.31 18.36
CA ASN A 66 10.35 15.76 18.29
C ASN A 66 11.70 16.28 18.81
N THR A 67 12.71 16.31 17.95
CA THR A 67 13.95 17.05 18.21
C THR A 67 13.71 18.53 17.95
N SER A 68 12.94 19.19 18.81
CA SER A 68 13.02 20.63 19.01
C SER A 68 13.98 20.88 20.17
N ASN A 69 15.28 20.88 19.87
CA ASN A 69 16.27 21.53 20.72
C ASN A 69 16.87 22.72 19.95
N THR A 70 16.11 23.80 19.91
CA THR A 70 16.63 25.15 19.69
C THR A 70 17.34 25.59 20.97
N GLY A 71 18.64 25.87 20.88
CA GLY A 71 19.49 26.21 22.03
C GLY A 71 19.13 27.53 22.75
N PRO A 72 19.95 27.92 23.74
CA PRO A 72 20.73 29.12 23.49
C PRO A 72 22.24 28.98 23.78
N LYS A 73 22.98 29.80 23.05
CA LYS A 73 24.37 30.21 23.24
C LYS A 73 24.65 30.63 24.70
N GLY A 74 25.71 30.12 25.31
CA GLY A 74 26.23 30.53 26.61
C GLY A 74 27.64 30.00 26.82
N GLU A 75 28.56 30.92 27.12
CA GLU A 75 30.02 30.78 27.26
C GLU A 75 30.40 30.00 28.51
N TRP A 76 31.43 29.13 28.43
CA TRP A 76 32.46 28.87 29.44
C TRP A 76 33.74 28.39 28.76
#